data_AF-A0A523SPS3-F1
#
_entry.id   AF-A0A523SPS3-F1
#
_cell.length_a   1.000
_cell.length_b   1.000
_cell.length_c   1.000
_cell.angle_alpha   90.00
_cell.angle_beta   90.00
_cell.angle_gamma   90.00
#
_symmetry.space_group_name_H-M   'P 1'
#
loop_
_entity.id
_entity.type
_entity.pdbx_description
1 polymer ?
#
loop_
_entity_poly.entity_id
_entity_poly.type
_entity_poly.pdbx_seq_one_letter_code
_entity_poly.pdbx_strand_id
1 'polypeptide(L)'
;MKNRQQVEEYIKTSLLKTEIERTDTTTEKDGIFTGLYAINPFSDERVEIWTADYVLASYGTGIVMGVPAHDQRDFEFARKYHIPIKIVINPPDKTLTVETMEQAYTETGIMINSDHFNGMDSDGGIEATITYMTEKKIGRRKTVFRIRDWLISRQRYWGAPIPMIHCDKCGIVPVHDTDLPVQLPDESKVDFIPRGHSPLADVPEFYNLECPKCRGKAHRDTDTIDTFLDSSWYYLRYLSPKNSNEIFQKDEAEKWLTVDLYIGGIEH
;
A
#
# COMPACT_ATOMS: atom_id res chain seq x y z
N MET A 1 14.09 -24.05 -9.00
CA MET A 1 12.86 -24.32 -8.22
C MET A 1 12.16 -25.51 -8.85
N LYS A 2 11.79 -26.51 -8.04
CA LYS A 2 11.15 -27.75 -8.51
C LYS A 2 9.73 -27.50 -9.06
N ASN A 3 9.06 -26.45 -8.57
CA ASN A 3 7.67 -26.11 -8.89
C ASN A 3 7.52 -24.84 -9.74
N ARG A 4 8.58 -24.40 -10.45
CA ARG A 4 8.62 -23.07 -11.10
C ARG A 4 7.41 -22.81 -12.00
N GLN A 5 7.06 -23.76 -12.86
CA GLN A 5 5.95 -23.59 -13.80
C GLN A 5 4.59 -23.43 -13.10
N GLN A 6 4.35 -24.21 -12.04
CA GLN A 6 3.11 -24.11 -11.27
C GLN A 6 3.03 -22.80 -10.50
N VAL A 7 4.17 -22.31 -9.98
CA VAL A 7 4.25 -21.00 -9.30
C VAL A 7 3.96 -19.87 -10.29
N GLU A 8 4.55 -19.91 -11.49
CA GLU A 8 4.31 -18.90 -12.53
C GLU A 8 2.84 -18.89 -12.97
N GLU A 9 2.19 -20.06 -13.08
CA GLU A 9 0.77 -20.16 -13.41
C GLU A 9 -0.14 -19.66 -12.28
N TYR A 10 0.21 -19.98 -11.04
CA TYR A 10 -0.46 -19.45 -9.86
C TYR A 10 -0.40 -17.92 -9.83
N ILE A 11 0.79 -17.34 -10.05
CA ILE A 11 0.98 -15.88 -10.09
C ILE A 11 0.08 -15.24 -11.15
N LYS A 12 0.02 -15.79 -12.37
CA LYS A 12 -0.86 -15.26 -13.42
C LYS A 12 -2.33 -15.27 -12.98
N THR A 13 -2.79 -16.37 -12.39
CA THR A 13 -4.17 -16.51 -11.93
C THR A 13 -4.47 -15.54 -10.79
N SER A 14 -3.54 -15.37 -9.83
CA SER A 14 -3.69 -14.43 -8.71
C SER A 14 -3.70 -12.97 -9.17
N LEU A 15 -3.00 -12.62 -10.25
CA LEU A 15 -2.98 -11.26 -10.82
C LEU A 15 -4.30 -10.88 -11.52
N LEU A 16 -5.15 -11.85 -11.86
CA LEU A 16 -6.49 -11.61 -12.38
C LEU A 16 -7.50 -11.27 -11.27
N LYS A 17 -7.17 -11.57 -10.01
CA LYS A 17 -7.98 -11.21 -8.84
C LYS A 17 -7.65 -9.78 -8.41
N THR A 18 -8.69 -9.02 -8.05
CA THR A 18 -8.56 -7.70 -7.45
C THR A 18 -7.95 -7.78 -6.05
N GLU A 19 -7.38 -6.67 -5.56
CA GLU A 19 -6.88 -6.61 -4.19
C GLU A 19 -7.99 -6.84 -3.15
N ILE A 20 -9.21 -6.38 -3.44
CA ILE A 20 -10.39 -6.57 -2.57
C ILE A 20 -10.70 -8.06 -2.43
N GLU A 21 -10.79 -8.79 -3.56
CA GLU A 21 -11.05 -10.24 -3.54
C GLU A 21 -9.97 -11.02 -2.79
N ARG A 22 -8.71 -10.58 -2.88
CA ARG A 22 -7.56 -11.22 -2.22
C ARG A 22 -7.47 -10.92 -0.72
N THR A 23 -7.96 -9.75 -0.31
CA THR A 23 -7.93 -9.31 1.10
C THR A 23 -9.18 -9.67 1.88
N ASP A 24 -10.26 -10.04 1.19
CA ASP A 24 -11.50 -10.50 1.79
C ASP A 24 -11.22 -11.63 2.81
N THR A 25 -11.70 -11.47 4.04
CA THR A 25 -11.51 -12.45 5.11
C THR A 25 -12.43 -13.66 5.00
N THR A 26 -13.43 -13.61 4.13
CA THR A 26 -14.41 -14.68 3.91
C THR A 26 -14.03 -15.64 2.79
N THR A 27 -13.09 -15.24 1.93
CA THR A 27 -12.60 -16.07 0.83
C THR A 27 -11.58 -17.09 1.32
N GLU A 28 -11.67 -18.30 0.77
CA GLU A 28 -10.73 -19.37 1.07
C GLU A 28 -9.31 -18.97 0.63
N LYS A 29 -8.35 -19.05 1.56
CA LYS A 29 -6.96 -18.68 1.28
C LYS A 29 -6.29 -19.75 0.42
N ASP A 30 -5.65 -19.31 -0.66
CA ASP A 30 -4.97 -20.20 -1.60
C ASP A 30 -3.48 -19.88 -1.68
N GLY A 31 -2.70 -20.88 -2.09
CA GLY A 31 -1.26 -20.75 -2.19
C GLY A 31 -0.56 -22.00 -2.70
N ILE A 32 0.71 -21.82 -3.04
CA ILE A 32 1.55 -22.85 -3.61
C ILE A 32 2.93 -22.89 -2.97
N PHE A 33 3.39 -24.10 -2.66
CA PHE A 33 4.74 -24.31 -2.17
C PHE A 33 5.75 -24.07 -3.30
N THR A 34 6.72 -23.19 -3.05
CA THR A 34 7.71 -22.79 -4.06
C THR A 34 8.78 -23.87 -4.32
N GLY A 35 8.90 -24.85 -3.42
CA GLY A 35 10.01 -25.81 -3.41
C GLY A 35 11.29 -25.23 -2.80
N LEU A 36 11.25 -24.02 -2.25
CA LEU A 36 12.37 -23.37 -1.57
C LEU A 36 12.14 -23.34 -0.06
N TYR A 37 13.25 -23.16 0.66
CA TYR A 37 13.27 -23.05 2.11
C TYR A 37 14.08 -21.82 2.50
N ALA A 38 13.67 -21.15 3.56
CA ALA A 38 14.47 -20.18 4.28
C ALA A 38 15.01 -20.80 5.59
N ILE A 39 16.02 -20.18 6.19
CA ILE A 39 16.51 -20.54 7.52
C ILE A 39 15.92 -19.55 8.52
N ASN A 40 15.27 -20.04 9.57
CA ASN A 40 14.83 -19.20 10.67
C ASN A 40 16.05 -18.72 11.46
N PRO A 41 16.31 -17.40 11.56
CA PRO A 41 17.53 -16.89 12.19
C PRO A 41 17.58 -17.06 13.72
N PHE A 42 16.49 -17.52 14.35
CA PHE A 42 16.45 -17.84 15.78
C PHE A 42 16.71 -19.32 16.07
N SER A 43 16.17 -20.23 15.25
CA SER A 43 16.21 -21.67 15.51
C SER A 43 17.12 -22.46 14.57
N ASP A 44 17.64 -21.82 13.51
CA ASP A 44 18.34 -22.46 12.38
C ASP A 44 17.52 -23.55 11.64
N GLU A 45 16.23 -23.67 11.97
CA GLU A 45 15.32 -24.60 11.31
C GLU A 45 15.00 -24.14 9.88
N ARG A 46 14.84 -25.11 8.97
CA ARG A 46 14.37 -24.84 7.61
C ARG A 46 12.86 -24.62 7.62
N VAL A 47 12.44 -23.46 7.12
CA VAL A 47 11.02 -23.11 6.94
C VAL A 47 10.67 -23.07 5.47
N GLU A 48 9.49 -23.58 5.12
CA GLU A 48 9.01 -23.61 3.74
C GLU A 48 8.67 -22.20 3.24
N ILE A 49 9.01 -21.91 1.98
CA ILE A 49 8.59 -20.66 1.33
C ILE A 49 7.37 -20.95 0.46
N TRP A 50 6.28 -20.25 0.74
CA TRP A 50 5.02 -20.34 0.03
C TRP A 50 4.71 -19.02 -0.69
N THR A 51 3.98 -19.11 -1.80
CA THR A 51 3.34 -17.97 -2.45
C THR A 51 1.86 -18.07 -2.20
N ALA A 52 1.25 -17.05 -1.59
CA ALA A 52 -0.16 -17.04 -1.22
C ALA A 52 -0.82 -15.73 -1.66
N ASP A 53 -2.10 -15.79 -2.02
CA ASP A 53 -2.80 -14.62 -2.58
C ASP A 53 -3.14 -13.54 -1.53
N TYR A 54 -3.29 -13.91 -0.27
CA TYR A 54 -3.54 -12.98 0.84
C TYR A 54 -2.33 -12.14 1.28
N VAL A 55 -1.12 -12.45 0.76
CA VAL A 55 0.08 -11.66 1.01
C VAL A 55 0.23 -10.63 -0.12
N LEU A 56 0.11 -9.35 0.25
CA LEU A 56 0.15 -8.24 -0.72
C LEU A 56 1.57 -7.74 -0.94
N ALA A 57 2.04 -7.78 -2.20
CA ALA A 57 3.37 -7.29 -2.57
C ALA A 57 3.58 -5.79 -2.27
N SER A 58 2.51 -5.00 -2.31
CA SER A 58 2.52 -3.56 -2.02
C SER A 58 2.57 -3.22 -0.53
N TYR A 59 2.42 -4.21 0.37
CA TYR A 59 2.36 -3.99 1.81
C TYR A 59 3.60 -4.55 2.53
N GLY A 60 4.20 -3.74 3.40
CA GLY A 60 5.41 -4.13 4.14
C GLY A 60 6.60 -4.39 3.20
N THR A 61 7.06 -5.64 3.16
CA THR A 61 8.11 -6.11 2.24
C THR A 61 7.56 -7.05 1.16
N GLY A 62 6.23 -7.24 1.09
CA GLY A 62 5.61 -8.25 0.23
C GLY A 62 5.87 -9.70 0.63
N ILE A 63 6.49 -9.91 1.80
CA ILE A 63 6.82 -11.22 2.38
C ILE A 63 6.50 -11.13 3.87
N VAL A 64 5.81 -12.14 4.39
CA VAL A 64 5.46 -12.26 5.81
C VAL A 64 5.96 -13.59 6.35
N MET A 65 6.26 -13.64 7.65
CA MET A 65 6.47 -14.91 8.35
C MET A 65 5.10 -15.50 8.71
N GLY A 66 4.90 -16.78 8.45
CA GLY A 66 3.70 -17.48 8.88
C GLY A 66 3.86 -17.99 10.31
N VAL A 67 2.94 -17.65 11.22
CA VAL A 67 2.96 -18.13 12.61
C VAL A 67 1.61 -18.80 12.94
N PRO A 68 1.36 -20.02 12.42
CA PRO A 68 0.02 -20.61 12.44
C PRO A 68 -0.60 -20.78 13.83
N ALA A 69 0.20 -21.00 14.87
CA ALA A 69 -0.37 -21.15 16.21
C ALA A 69 -0.96 -19.84 16.77
N HIS A 70 -0.58 -18.67 16.21
CA HIS A 70 -0.84 -17.35 16.79
C HIS A 70 -1.35 -16.28 15.79
N ASP A 71 -1.55 -16.63 14.52
CA ASP A 71 -2.31 -15.83 13.54
C ASP A 71 -3.38 -16.71 12.89
N GLN A 72 -4.64 -16.27 12.94
CA GLN A 72 -5.79 -17.06 12.49
C GLN A 72 -5.73 -17.39 10.98
N ARG A 73 -5.24 -16.47 10.15
CA ARG A 73 -5.13 -16.69 8.69
C ARG A 73 -4.07 -17.72 8.39
N ASP A 74 -2.94 -17.63 9.10
CA ASP A 74 -1.86 -18.61 8.97
C ASP A 74 -2.27 -19.98 9.51
N PHE A 75 -3.11 -20.02 10.56
CA PHE A 75 -3.68 -21.26 11.09
C PHE A 75 -4.51 -22.01 10.06
N GLU A 76 -5.47 -21.30 9.44
CA GLU A 76 -6.34 -21.86 8.40
C GLU A 76 -5.54 -22.32 7.19
N PHE A 77 -4.58 -21.51 6.74
CA PHE A 77 -3.68 -21.85 5.65
C PHE A 77 -2.85 -23.09 5.99
N ALA A 78 -2.25 -23.15 7.17
CA ALA A 78 -1.45 -24.28 7.60
C ALA A 78 -2.27 -25.57 7.75
N ARG A 79 -3.51 -25.49 8.26
CA ARG A 79 -4.42 -26.64 8.32
C ARG A 79 -4.76 -27.16 6.92
N LYS A 80 -5.09 -26.27 5.98
CA LYS A 80 -5.42 -26.62 4.60
C LYS A 80 -4.26 -27.33 3.89
N TYR A 81 -3.05 -26.79 4.02
CA TYR A 81 -1.86 -27.31 3.33
C TYR A 81 -1.02 -28.27 4.17
N HIS A 82 -1.49 -28.66 5.36
CA HIS A 82 -0.79 -29.56 6.28
C HIS A 82 0.62 -29.06 6.66
N ILE A 83 0.78 -27.74 6.79
CA ILE A 83 2.02 -27.10 7.21
C ILE A 83 2.16 -27.28 8.74
N PRO A 84 3.37 -27.59 9.25
CA PRO A 84 3.57 -27.77 10.68
C PRO A 84 3.15 -26.53 11.50
N ILE A 85 2.39 -26.77 12.57
CA ILE A 85 1.98 -25.74 13.54
C ILE A 85 2.84 -25.89 14.79
N LYS A 86 3.54 -24.83 15.20
CA LYS A 86 4.41 -24.80 16.39
C LYS A 86 3.89 -23.75 17.37
N ILE A 87 3.53 -24.20 18.57
CA ILE A 87 3.06 -23.34 19.64
C ILE A 87 4.27 -22.71 20.33
N VAL A 88 4.32 -21.38 20.37
CA VAL A 88 5.38 -20.61 21.04
C VAL A 88 4.86 -19.67 22.12
N ILE A 89 3.53 -19.56 22.27
CA ILE A 89 2.86 -18.83 23.34
C ILE A 89 1.77 -19.71 23.93
N ASN A 90 1.75 -19.83 25.25
CA ASN A 90 0.64 -20.43 25.98
C ASN A 90 -0.15 -19.36 26.74
N PRO A 91 -1.47 -19.52 26.90
CA PRO A 91 -2.21 -18.79 27.91
C PRO A 91 -1.57 -19.00 29.30
N PRO A 92 -1.61 -18.01 30.20
CA PRO A 92 -0.96 -18.13 31.52
C PRO A 92 -1.43 -19.32 32.37
N ASP A 93 -2.66 -19.79 32.16
CA ASP A 93 -3.35 -20.80 32.96
C ASP A 93 -3.53 -22.15 32.23
N LYS A 94 -3.06 -22.27 30.98
CA LYS A 94 -3.34 -23.42 30.12
C LYS A 94 -2.15 -23.77 29.24
N THR A 95 -1.95 -25.07 29.04
CA THR A 95 -1.06 -25.57 27.98
C THR A 95 -1.87 -25.89 26.74
N LEU A 96 -1.55 -25.27 25.60
CA LEU A 96 -2.14 -25.58 24.31
C LEU A 96 -1.52 -26.86 23.73
N THR A 97 -2.30 -27.62 22.95
CA THR A 97 -1.79 -28.72 22.12
C THR A 97 -2.35 -28.58 20.71
N VAL A 98 -1.53 -28.85 19.69
CA VAL A 98 -1.89 -28.63 18.28
C VAL A 98 -3.11 -29.46 17.89
N GLU A 99 -3.28 -30.64 18.47
CA GLU A 99 -4.39 -31.55 18.20
C GLU A 99 -5.73 -31.00 18.67
N THR A 100 -5.73 -30.20 19.75
CA THR A 100 -6.94 -29.64 20.35
C THR A 100 -7.22 -28.20 19.94
N MET A 101 -6.32 -27.58 19.17
CA MET A 101 -6.53 -26.23 18.64
C MET A 101 -7.56 -26.26 17.52
N GLU A 102 -8.70 -25.60 17.77
CA GLU A 102 -9.74 -25.29 16.78
C GLU A 102 -9.46 -23.97 16.06
N GLN A 103 -8.71 -23.06 16.69
CA GLN A 103 -8.33 -21.74 16.17
C GLN A 103 -6.95 -21.31 16.70
N ALA A 104 -6.36 -20.29 16.10
CA ALA A 104 -5.12 -19.68 16.59
C ALA A 104 -5.34 -19.04 17.97
N TYR A 105 -4.28 -19.01 18.78
CA TYR A 105 -4.27 -18.27 20.03
C TYR A 105 -3.59 -16.91 19.82
N THR A 106 -4.39 -15.84 19.78
CA THR A 106 -3.96 -14.47 19.39
C THR A 106 -3.73 -13.53 20.56
N GLU A 107 -4.02 -13.96 21.79
CA GLU A 107 -3.89 -13.14 22.99
C GLU A 107 -2.47 -13.19 23.57
N THR A 108 -2.19 -12.29 24.51
CA THR A 108 -0.92 -12.27 25.25
C THR A 108 -0.82 -13.47 26.19
N GLY A 109 0.40 -13.95 26.40
CA GLY A 109 0.65 -15.14 27.20
C GLY A 109 2.12 -15.35 27.52
N ILE A 110 2.48 -16.58 27.87
CA ILE A 110 3.84 -16.95 28.27
C ILE A 110 4.55 -17.62 27.10
N MET A 111 5.74 -17.12 26.78
CA MET A 111 6.60 -17.68 25.74
C MET A 111 7.09 -19.08 26.13
N ILE A 112 6.92 -20.02 25.20
CA ILE A 112 7.40 -21.40 25.28
C ILE A 112 8.08 -21.80 23.97
N ASN A 113 8.84 -22.89 23.96
CA ASN A 113 9.54 -23.38 22.76
C ASN A 113 10.37 -22.30 22.03
N SER A 114 10.87 -21.31 22.79
CA SER A 114 11.52 -20.08 22.32
C SER A 114 12.89 -19.87 22.98
N ASP A 115 13.56 -20.98 23.33
CA ASP A 115 14.92 -21.00 23.92
C ASP A 115 15.08 -20.03 25.11
N HIS A 116 15.99 -19.05 25.01
CA HIS A 116 16.30 -18.09 26.07
C HIS A 116 15.15 -17.14 26.41
N PHE A 117 14.08 -17.10 25.61
CA PHE A 117 12.87 -16.31 25.89
C PHE A 117 11.80 -17.08 26.66
N ASN A 118 11.99 -18.39 26.90
CA ASN A 118 11.02 -19.21 27.63
C ASN A 118 10.70 -18.63 29.01
N GLY A 119 9.40 -18.59 29.35
CA GLY A 119 8.90 -18.09 30.62
C GLY A 119 8.67 -16.57 30.67
N MET A 120 9.05 -15.83 29.64
CA MET A 120 8.72 -14.41 29.53
C MET A 120 7.25 -14.21 29.16
N ASP A 121 6.65 -13.13 29.65
CA ASP A 121 5.40 -12.60 29.10
C ASP A 121 5.63 -12.11 27.66
N SER A 122 4.67 -12.36 26.75
CA SER A 122 4.78 -12.04 25.33
C SER A 122 5.03 -10.56 25.05
N ASP A 123 4.48 -9.64 25.85
CA ASP A 123 4.70 -8.20 25.66
C ASP A 123 6.15 -7.82 25.98
N GLY A 124 6.69 -8.35 27.08
CA GLY A 124 8.12 -8.23 27.39
C GLY A 124 9.01 -8.96 26.38
N GLY A 125 8.51 -10.08 25.85
CA GLY A 125 9.15 -10.90 24.83
C GLY A 125 9.38 -10.16 23.52
N ILE A 126 8.46 -9.27 23.11
CA ILE A 126 8.62 -8.43 21.91
C ILE A 126 9.88 -7.57 22.05
N GLU A 127 10.04 -6.86 23.16
CA GLU A 127 11.18 -5.98 23.41
C GLU A 127 12.51 -6.75 23.52
N ALA A 128 12.50 -7.89 24.22
CA ALA A 128 13.66 -8.76 24.34
C ALA A 128 14.09 -9.33 22.97
N THR A 129 13.14 -9.76 22.15
CA THR A 129 13.37 -10.31 20.82
C THR A 129 13.93 -9.24 19.87
N ILE A 130 13.38 -8.02 19.89
CA ILE A 130 13.88 -6.89 19.08
C ILE A 130 15.34 -6.56 19.46
N THR A 131 15.64 -6.53 20.77
CA THR A 131 17.00 -6.27 21.27
C THR A 131 17.96 -7.34 20.76
N TYR A 132 17.61 -8.61 20.94
CA TYR A 132 18.40 -9.75 20.45
C TYR A 132 18.65 -9.69 18.95
N MET A 133 17.60 -9.45 18.14
CA MET A 133 17.74 -9.37 16.68
C MET A 133 18.68 -8.25 16.24
N THR A 134 18.65 -7.13 16.95
CA THR A 134 19.49 -5.96 16.67
C THR A 134 20.95 -6.27 16.99
N GLU A 135 21.23 -6.85 18.17
CA GLU A 135 22.58 -7.26 18.58
C GLU A 135 23.20 -8.30 17.65
N LYS A 136 22.39 -9.29 17.23
CA LYS A 136 22.79 -10.34 16.28
C LYS A 136 22.83 -9.87 14.83
N LYS A 137 22.39 -8.65 14.54
CA LYS A 137 22.30 -8.06 13.18
C LYS A 137 21.44 -8.88 12.21
N ILE A 138 20.42 -9.57 12.74
CA ILE A 138 19.45 -10.35 11.97
C ILE A 138 18.11 -9.62 11.79
N GLY A 139 17.98 -8.43 12.38
CA GLY A 139 16.81 -7.56 12.21
C GLY A 139 16.96 -6.22 12.90
N ARG A 140 15.92 -5.40 12.81
CA ARG A 140 15.84 -4.08 13.48
C ARG A 140 14.38 -3.70 13.73
N ARG A 141 14.14 -2.82 14.70
CA ARG A 141 12.83 -2.19 14.88
C ARG A 141 12.45 -1.37 13.64
N LYS A 142 11.19 -1.49 13.21
CA LYS A 142 10.61 -0.67 12.16
C LYS A 142 9.16 -0.36 12.51
N THR A 143 8.81 0.92 12.54
CA THR A 143 7.42 1.35 12.59
C THR A 143 6.85 1.39 11.18
N VAL A 144 5.67 0.81 10.99
CA VAL A 144 4.95 0.79 9.71
C VAL A 144 3.54 1.32 9.91
N PHE A 145 3.01 1.99 8.89
CA PHE A 145 1.65 2.51 8.92
C PHE A 145 0.79 1.77 7.89
N ARG A 146 -0.51 1.62 8.20
CA ARG A 146 -1.47 1.05 7.24
C ARG A 146 -1.82 2.03 6.12
N ILE A 147 -1.69 3.34 6.37
CA ILE A 147 -1.92 4.37 5.35
C ILE A 147 -0.94 4.20 4.19
N ARG A 148 -1.45 4.37 2.97
CA ARG A 148 -0.66 4.32 1.72
C ARG A 148 -0.55 5.72 1.13
N ASP A 149 0.38 5.89 0.21
CA ASP A 149 0.45 7.11 -0.60
C ASP A 149 -0.85 7.31 -1.37
N TRP A 150 -1.23 8.57 -1.54
CA TRP A 150 -2.45 8.94 -2.24
C TRP A 150 -2.22 8.96 -3.75
N LEU A 151 -2.89 8.04 -4.45
CA LEU A 151 -2.94 8.03 -5.90
C LEU A 151 -3.89 9.14 -6.40
N ILE A 152 -3.31 10.24 -6.90
CA ILE A 152 -4.06 11.43 -7.35
C ILE A 152 -4.36 11.46 -8.86
N SER A 153 -3.63 10.72 -9.69
CA SER A 153 -3.84 10.76 -11.15
C SER A 153 -5.11 10.01 -11.57
N ARG A 154 -5.86 10.57 -12.52
CA ARG A 154 -7.11 10.00 -13.04
C ARG A 154 -7.10 10.04 -14.57
N GLN A 155 -7.47 8.91 -15.17
CA GLN A 155 -7.64 8.77 -16.62
C GLN A 155 -9.01 9.30 -17.05
N ARG A 156 -9.29 10.58 -16.76
CA ARG A 156 -10.56 11.26 -17.03
C ARG A 156 -10.27 12.63 -17.64
N TYR A 157 -11.24 13.16 -18.38
CA TYR A 157 -11.15 14.53 -18.90
C TYR A 157 -11.49 15.58 -17.84
N TRP A 158 -12.56 15.38 -17.08
CA TRP A 158 -13.08 16.42 -16.18
C TRP A 158 -12.33 16.47 -14.85
N GLY A 159 -11.22 17.22 -14.84
CA GLY A 159 -10.41 17.50 -13.66
C GLY A 159 -9.29 18.48 -14.00
N ALA A 160 -8.57 18.97 -12.98
CA ALA A 160 -7.43 19.85 -13.21
C ALA A 160 -6.29 19.09 -13.92
N PRO A 161 -5.74 19.58 -15.04
CA PRO A 161 -4.59 18.95 -15.68
C PRO A 161 -3.38 18.89 -14.75
N ILE A 162 -2.68 17.76 -14.72
CA ILE A 162 -1.43 17.63 -13.97
C ILE A 162 -0.35 18.51 -14.63
N PRO A 163 0.29 19.45 -13.92
CA PRO A 163 1.21 20.42 -14.51
C PRO A 163 2.63 19.83 -14.71
N MET A 164 2.70 18.65 -15.33
CA MET A 164 3.94 17.92 -15.62
C MET A 164 4.09 17.68 -17.13
N ILE A 165 5.34 17.56 -17.58
CA ILE A 165 5.75 17.36 -18.96
C ILE A 165 6.71 16.17 -19.01
N HIS A 166 6.47 15.23 -19.92
CA HIS A 166 7.27 14.06 -20.20
C HIS A 166 8.18 14.34 -21.42
N CYS A 167 9.49 14.39 -21.21
CA CYS A 167 10.47 14.63 -22.26
C CYS A 167 11.43 13.44 -22.43
N ASP A 168 11.62 12.99 -23.67
CA ASP A 168 12.48 11.85 -24.02
C ASP A 168 13.95 12.00 -23.56
N LYS A 169 14.42 13.24 -23.39
CA LYS A 169 15.80 13.53 -22.97
C LYS A 169 15.93 13.94 -21.50
N CYS A 170 14.93 14.65 -20.97
CA CYS A 170 15.01 15.23 -19.63
C CYS A 170 14.23 14.46 -18.57
N GLY A 171 13.42 13.48 -18.95
CA GLY A 171 12.49 12.80 -18.07
C GLY A 171 11.27 13.68 -17.75
N ILE A 172 10.80 13.59 -16.51
CA ILE A 172 9.66 14.34 -16.01
C ILE A 172 10.10 15.76 -15.62
N VAL A 173 9.45 16.76 -16.19
CA VAL A 173 9.74 18.19 -16.03
C VAL A 173 8.47 18.92 -15.59
N PRO A 174 8.49 19.73 -14.52
CA PRO A 174 7.32 20.52 -14.14
C PRO A 174 7.08 21.65 -15.14
N VAL A 175 5.82 22.05 -15.30
CA VAL A 175 5.45 23.31 -15.96
C VAL A 175 5.97 24.48 -15.12
N HIS A 176 6.42 25.57 -15.77
CA HIS A 176 6.86 26.77 -15.05
C HIS A 176 5.67 27.49 -14.42
N ASP A 177 5.87 28.09 -13.24
CA ASP A 177 4.83 28.84 -12.52
C ASP A 177 4.17 29.94 -13.37
N THR A 178 4.95 30.59 -14.24
CA THR A 178 4.47 31.65 -15.16
C THR A 178 3.59 31.12 -16.29
N ASP A 179 3.66 29.82 -16.57
CA ASP A 179 2.88 29.15 -17.61
C ASP A 179 1.63 28.47 -17.03
N LEU A 180 1.39 28.64 -15.72
CA LEU A 180 0.15 28.21 -15.08
C LEU A 180 -0.99 29.22 -15.35
N PRO A 181 -2.24 28.76 -15.37
CA PRO A 181 -2.66 27.36 -15.29
C PRO A 181 -2.50 26.60 -16.62
N VAL A 182 -2.27 25.28 -16.54
CA VAL A 182 -2.47 24.40 -17.69
C VAL A 182 -3.97 24.28 -17.93
N GLN A 183 -4.46 24.97 -18.95
CA GLN A 183 -5.89 25.00 -19.28
C GLN A 183 -6.34 23.64 -19.85
N LEU A 184 -7.48 23.16 -19.35
CA LEU A 184 -8.15 22.00 -19.93
C LEU A 184 -8.63 22.38 -21.35
N PRO A 185 -8.42 21.54 -22.37
CA PRO A 185 -8.89 21.84 -23.72
C PRO A 185 -10.42 21.87 -23.75
N ASP A 186 -10.99 22.65 -24.68
CA ASP A 186 -12.43 22.75 -24.87
C ASP A 186 -13.06 21.38 -25.18
N GLU A 187 -14.23 21.10 -24.60
CA GLU A 187 -14.92 19.81 -24.74
C GLU A 187 -15.25 19.44 -26.19
N SER A 188 -15.43 20.43 -27.07
CA SER A 188 -15.68 20.22 -28.50
C SER A 188 -14.51 19.55 -29.23
N LYS A 189 -13.33 19.51 -28.62
CA LYS A 189 -12.10 18.92 -29.16
C LYS A 189 -11.80 17.53 -28.62
N VAL A 190 -12.65 17.02 -27.74
CA VAL A 190 -12.40 15.77 -27.00
C VAL A 190 -13.39 14.69 -27.42
N ASP A 191 -12.86 13.51 -27.73
CA ASP A 191 -13.67 12.30 -27.89
C ASP A 191 -13.80 11.59 -26.54
N PHE A 192 -15.03 11.47 -26.04
CA PHE A 192 -15.32 10.89 -24.73
C PHE A 192 -15.52 9.37 -24.76
N ILE A 193 -15.36 8.72 -25.91
CA ILE A 193 -15.46 7.26 -26.01
C ILE A 193 -14.39 6.60 -25.10
N PRO A 194 -14.78 5.75 -24.13
CA PRO A 194 -13.82 5.11 -23.23
C PRO A 194 -12.88 4.15 -23.97
N ARG A 195 -11.56 4.40 -23.88
CA ARG A 195 -10.51 3.59 -24.52
C ARG A 195 -9.49 3.02 -23.54
N GLY A 196 -9.77 3.08 -22.24
CA GLY A 196 -8.88 2.60 -21.18
C GLY A 196 -7.70 3.53 -20.87
N HIS A 197 -7.70 4.75 -21.41
CA HIS A 197 -6.73 5.81 -21.12
C HIS A 197 -7.45 7.17 -21.08
N SER A 198 -6.75 8.22 -20.64
CA SER A 198 -7.34 9.57 -20.54
C SER A 198 -7.77 10.10 -21.91
N PRO A 199 -8.98 10.70 -22.04
CA PRO A 199 -9.41 11.35 -23.29
C PRO A 199 -8.44 12.45 -23.78
N LEU A 200 -7.67 13.06 -22.87
CA LEU A 200 -6.68 14.08 -23.22
C LEU A 200 -5.51 13.52 -24.03
N ALA A 201 -5.26 12.20 -23.99
CA ALA A 201 -4.23 11.57 -24.80
C ALA A 201 -4.62 11.47 -26.29
N ASP A 202 -5.90 11.66 -26.62
CA ASP A 202 -6.40 11.73 -27.99
C ASP A 202 -6.43 13.17 -28.54
N VAL A 203 -5.87 14.15 -27.82
CA VAL A 203 -5.85 15.57 -28.19
C VAL A 203 -4.41 16.06 -28.45
N PRO A 204 -3.82 15.80 -29.64
CA PRO A 204 -2.44 16.16 -29.97
C PRO A 204 -2.07 17.62 -29.72
N GLU A 205 -3.00 18.55 -29.91
CA GLU A 205 -2.79 19.98 -29.69
C GLU A 205 -2.68 20.36 -28.21
N PHE A 206 -3.23 19.55 -27.30
CA PHE A 206 -3.09 19.75 -25.86
C PHE A 206 -1.76 19.17 -25.38
N TYR A 207 -1.49 17.90 -25.71
CA TYR A 207 -0.36 17.21 -25.11
C TYR A 207 0.96 17.43 -25.85
N ASN A 208 1.01 17.71 -27.16
CA ASN A 208 2.31 17.94 -27.83
C ASN A 208 2.86 19.33 -27.51
N LEU A 209 4.11 19.38 -27.07
CA LEU A 209 4.84 20.62 -26.87
C LEU A 209 6.36 20.40 -26.96
N GLU A 210 7.09 21.51 -26.94
CA GLU A 210 8.54 21.47 -26.72
C GLU A 210 8.86 21.46 -25.24
N CYS A 211 9.85 20.66 -24.85
CA CYS A 211 10.37 20.64 -23.49
C CYS A 211 10.89 22.03 -23.12
N PRO A 212 10.44 22.65 -22.01
CA PRO A 212 10.91 23.97 -21.62
C PRO A 212 12.41 23.98 -21.26
N LYS A 213 12.97 22.83 -20.87
CA LYS A 213 14.39 22.68 -20.48
C LYS A 213 15.35 22.51 -21.66
N CYS A 214 14.98 21.71 -22.67
CA CYS A 214 15.89 21.34 -23.76
C CYS A 214 15.37 21.63 -25.17
N ARG A 215 14.15 22.17 -25.31
CA ARG A 215 13.44 22.42 -26.58
C ARG A 215 13.22 21.17 -27.45
N GLY A 216 13.51 19.96 -26.93
CA GLY A 216 13.21 18.71 -27.61
C GLY A 216 11.72 18.39 -27.58
N LYS A 217 11.31 17.37 -28.35
CA LYS A 217 9.95 16.83 -28.32
C LYS A 217 9.57 16.41 -26.89
N ALA A 218 8.37 16.78 -26.48
CA ALA A 218 7.80 16.41 -25.19
C ALA A 218 6.29 16.28 -25.27
N HIS A 219 5.71 15.70 -24.23
CA HIS A 219 4.28 15.51 -24.08
C HIS A 219 3.82 16.01 -22.71
N ARG A 220 2.71 16.75 -22.60
CA ARG A 220 2.09 17.04 -21.30
C ARG A 220 1.60 15.74 -20.67
N ASP A 221 1.55 15.72 -19.34
CA ASP A 221 0.77 14.70 -18.67
C ASP A 221 -0.70 14.81 -19.07
N THR A 222 -1.30 13.68 -19.43
CA THR A 222 -2.67 13.60 -19.93
C THR A 222 -3.65 13.21 -18.84
N ASP A 223 -3.18 12.78 -17.67
CA ASP A 223 -4.06 12.51 -16.55
C ASP A 223 -4.46 13.81 -15.85
N THR A 224 -5.64 13.79 -15.24
CA THR A 224 -6.12 14.87 -14.39
C THR A 224 -5.96 14.51 -12.93
N ILE A 225 -6.02 15.53 -12.09
CA ILE A 225 -5.98 15.39 -10.64
C ILE A 225 -7.36 14.93 -10.14
N ASP A 226 -7.34 14.03 -9.15
CA ASP A 226 -8.52 13.58 -8.42
C ASP A 226 -9.24 14.72 -7.68
N THR A 227 -10.57 14.66 -7.68
CA THR A 227 -11.42 15.72 -7.11
C THR A 227 -11.22 15.93 -5.61
N PHE A 228 -10.69 14.94 -4.87
CA PHE A 228 -10.39 15.13 -3.46
C PHE A 228 -9.24 16.12 -3.24
N LEU A 229 -8.38 16.40 -4.22
CA LEU A 229 -7.38 17.47 -4.07
C LEU A 229 -8.05 18.83 -3.97
N ASP A 230 -9.06 19.08 -4.80
CA ASP A 230 -9.79 20.35 -4.79
C ASP A 230 -10.52 20.57 -3.45
N SER A 231 -11.17 19.52 -2.92
CA SER A 231 -11.87 19.57 -1.63
C SER A 231 -10.94 19.51 -0.42
N SER A 232 -9.63 19.25 -0.58
CA SER A 232 -8.68 19.22 0.52
C SER A 232 -8.27 20.61 1.03
N TRP A 233 -8.59 21.68 0.29
CA TRP A 233 -8.16 23.04 0.66
C TRP A 233 -9.19 24.15 0.34
N TYR A 234 -10.36 23.82 -0.22
CA TYR A 234 -11.38 24.82 -0.58
C TYR A 234 -11.80 25.76 0.56
N TYR A 235 -11.80 25.28 1.81
CA TYR A 235 -12.11 26.09 2.99
C TYR A 235 -11.09 27.22 3.22
N LEU A 236 -9.83 27.03 2.81
CA LEU A 236 -8.81 28.09 2.78
C LEU A 236 -9.13 29.11 1.67
N ARG A 237 -9.58 28.63 0.51
CA ARG A 237 -9.89 29.50 -0.63
C ARG A 237 -11.07 30.43 -0.35
N TYR A 238 -12.06 30.01 0.44
CA TYR A 238 -13.19 30.85 0.82
C TYR A 238 -12.79 32.13 1.55
N LEU A 239 -11.64 32.15 2.20
CA LEU A 239 -11.12 33.33 2.90
C LEU A 239 -10.65 34.43 1.94
N SER A 240 -10.28 34.07 0.71
CA SER A 240 -9.77 35.01 -0.30
C SER A 240 -10.05 34.55 -1.74
N PRO A 241 -11.33 34.36 -2.13
CA PRO A 241 -11.70 33.62 -3.33
C PRO A 241 -11.31 34.33 -4.64
N LYS A 242 -11.09 35.64 -4.59
CA LYS A 242 -10.73 36.49 -5.73
C LYS A 242 -9.23 36.78 -5.83
N ASN A 243 -8.39 36.23 -4.94
CA ASN A 243 -6.94 36.45 -5.00
C ASN A 243 -6.33 35.72 -6.21
N SER A 244 -5.72 36.46 -7.14
CA SER A 244 -5.09 35.91 -8.35
C SER A 244 -3.59 35.62 -8.19
N ASN A 245 -2.97 36.02 -7.08
CA ASN A 245 -1.52 35.95 -6.89
C ASN A 245 -1.09 34.76 -6.02
N GLU A 246 -1.99 34.31 -5.13
CA GLU A 246 -1.73 33.25 -4.16
C GLU A 246 -2.92 32.31 -4.03
N ILE A 247 -2.66 31.11 -3.50
CA ILE A 247 -3.68 30.10 -3.22
C ILE A 247 -4.72 30.61 -2.20
N PHE A 248 -4.28 31.27 -1.13
CA PHE A 248 -5.10 32.02 -0.18
C PHE A 248 -4.23 33.07 0.54
N GLN A 249 -4.85 34.15 1.06
CA GLN A 249 -4.15 35.16 1.86
C GLN A 249 -3.86 34.65 3.26
N LYS A 250 -2.60 34.77 3.69
CA LYS A 250 -2.16 34.29 5.01
C LYS A 250 -2.84 35.01 6.17
N ASP A 251 -2.96 36.33 6.09
CA ASP A 251 -3.55 37.15 7.17
C ASP A 251 -5.03 36.79 7.42
N GLU A 252 -5.78 36.45 6.37
CA GLU A 252 -7.16 35.97 6.52
C GLU A 252 -7.19 34.55 7.11
N ALA A 253 -6.28 33.66 6.71
CA ALA A 253 -6.16 32.32 7.29
C ALA A 253 -5.84 32.35 8.78
N GLU A 254 -4.91 33.21 9.22
CA GLU A 254 -4.55 33.37 10.64
C GLU A 254 -5.71 33.92 11.47
N LYS A 255 -6.57 34.73 10.86
CA LYS A 255 -7.72 35.34 11.53
C LYS A 255 -8.91 34.38 11.67
N TRP A 256 -9.17 33.58 10.64
CA TRP A 256 -10.41 32.79 10.54
C TRP A 256 -10.25 31.31 10.83
N LEU A 257 -9.03 30.76 10.85
CA LEU A 257 -8.79 29.36 11.17
C LEU A 257 -8.38 29.17 12.63
N THR A 258 -8.67 28.02 13.23
CA THR A 258 -9.29 26.81 12.65
C THR A 258 -10.82 26.93 12.50
N VAL A 259 -11.43 26.12 11.63
CA VAL A 259 -12.89 26.05 11.46
C VAL A 259 -13.56 25.66 12.79
N ASP A 260 -14.45 26.51 13.33
CA ASP A 260 -15.11 26.29 14.62
C ASP A 260 -16.07 25.10 14.64
N LEU A 261 -16.83 24.93 13.54
CA LEU A 261 -17.80 23.86 13.38
C LEU A 261 -17.83 23.41 11.92
N TYR A 262 -17.49 22.14 11.68
CA TYR A 262 -17.57 21.51 10.37
C TYR A 262 -18.69 20.47 10.37
N ILE A 263 -19.71 20.67 9.53
CA ILE A 263 -20.90 19.81 9.45
C ILE A 263 -20.83 19.01 8.14
N GLY A 264 -20.79 17.69 8.24
CA GLY A 264 -20.72 16.78 7.11
C GLY A 264 -21.32 15.41 7.45
N GLY A 265 -21.51 14.57 6.43
CA GLY A 265 -21.90 13.17 6.60
C GLY A 265 -20.72 12.27 6.96
N ILE A 266 -21.00 11.08 7.51
CA ILE A 266 -19.99 10.10 7.96
C ILE A 266 -19.23 9.44 6.80
N GLU A 267 -19.69 9.63 5.56
CA GLU A 267 -19.04 9.13 4.35
C GLU A 267 -17.70 9.80 4.03
N HIS A 268 -17.36 10.89 4.72
CA HIS A 268 -16.12 11.66 4.58
C HIS A 268 -15.41 11.82 5.94
#